data_AF-A0A3D3JTN6-F1
#
_entry.id   AF-A0A3D3JTN6-F1
#
_cell.length_a   1.000
_cell.length_b   1.000
_cell.length_c   1.000
_cell.angle_alpha   90.00
_cell.angle_beta   90.00
_cell.angle_gamma   90.00
#
_symmetry.space_group_name_H-M   'P 1'
#
loop_
_entity.id
_entity.type
_entity.pdbx_description
1 polymer ?
#
loop_
_entity_poly.entity_id
_entity_poly.type
_entity_poly.pdbx_seq_one_letter_code
_entity_poly.pdbx_strand_id
1 'polypeptide(L)'
;LVIGNNHTGTAMVVNQAGRVGIGVENPSANLEVAGNIQASSALIVNNGAGGNWHYRLNGSTLEWFENQVIGRVNMSLTLGGQLAVFGGIQAGGTGYKINGDNGGAGNWDMKLGNGGDLVWYENATYGAERMRLKKNGNLGVANDNPGQMFQVAGAYCDGANWVSVSTRDAKKNIEPLSLDVALQTLADLDPVTFEYKDARTPDGHVGFIAEDVPEIVATPDRKGLVSMDIVGVLTAVVKEQQKQMEIMRAELTELKATVQP
;
A
#
# COMPACT_ATOMS: atom_id res chain seq x y z
N LEU A 1 9.91 -57.91 -31.76
CA LEU A 1 11.39 -57.86 -31.87
C LEU A 1 11.94 -57.68 -30.47
N VAL A 2 12.91 -58.50 -30.07
CA VAL A 2 13.58 -58.36 -28.77
C VAL A 2 15.06 -58.11 -29.04
N ILE A 3 15.60 -57.04 -28.49
CA ILE A 3 17.03 -56.73 -28.51
C ILE A 3 17.54 -56.93 -27.08
N GLY A 4 18.43 -57.91 -26.89
CA GLY A 4 19.10 -58.15 -25.61
C GLY A 4 20.29 -57.21 -25.41
N ASN A 5 20.74 -57.05 -24.17
CA ASN A 5 22.07 -56.53 -23.86
C ASN A 5 22.93 -57.66 -23.27
N ASN A 6 24.23 -57.41 -23.04
CA ASN A 6 25.15 -58.41 -22.47
C ASN A 6 24.86 -58.76 -20.99
N HIS A 7 23.79 -58.20 -20.41
CA HIS A 7 23.26 -58.57 -19.11
C HIS A 7 21.94 -59.34 -19.35
N THR A 8 21.55 -60.21 -18.43
CA THR A 8 20.45 -61.17 -18.59
C THR A 8 19.03 -60.56 -18.70
N GLY A 9 18.91 -59.29 -19.08
CA GLY A 9 17.65 -58.54 -19.17
C GLY A 9 17.35 -58.06 -20.58
N THR A 10 16.08 -57.80 -20.83
CA THR A 10 15.64 -57.27 -22.12
C THR A 10 15.96 -55.78 -22.24
N ALA A 11 16.79 -55.40 -23.20
CA ALA A 11 17.16 -54.00 -23.40
C ALA A 11 16.05 -53.22 -24.13
N MET A 12 15.48 -53.83 -25.19
CA MET A 12 14.37 -53.25 -25.93
C MET A 12 13.39 -54.33 -26.40
N VAL A 13 12.08 -54.12 -26.16
CA VAL A 13 10.99 -54.92 -26.69
C VAL A 13 10.16 -54.11 -27.66
N VAL A 14 9.80 -54.71 -28.79
CA VAL A 14 8.60 -54.33 -29.56
C VAL A 14 7.63 -55.50 -29.52
N ASN A 15 6.49 -55.32 -28.83
CA ASN A 15 5.50 -56.38 -28.62
C ASN A 15 4.53 -56.52 -29.82
N GLN A 16 3.65 -57.52 -29.78
CA GLN A 16 2.69 -57.78 -30.88
C GLN A 16 1.68 -56.64 -31.09
N ALA A 17 1.44 -55.81 -30.08
CA ALA A 17 0.58 -54.63 -30.19
C ALA A 17 1.32 -53.39 -30.74
N GLY A 18 2.60 -53.52 -31.11
CA GLY A 18 3.41 -52.43 -31.64
C GLY A 18 3.97 -51.47 -30.59
N ARG A 19 3.87 -51.81 -29.30
CA ARG A 19 4.39 -50.99 -28.20
C ARG A 19 5.88 -51.22 -28.01
N VAL A 20 6.61 -50.14 -27.73
CA VAL A 20 8.06 -50.15 -27.54
C VAL A 20 8.38 -50.02 -26.05
N GLY A 21 9.08 -51.01 -25.48
CA GLY A 21 9.64 -50.96 -24.13
C GLY A 21 11.16 -50.83 -24.20
N ILE A 22 11.76 -49.91 -23.42
CA ILE A 22 13.21 -49.83 -23.21
C ILE A 22 13.49 -50.12 -21.73
N GLY A 23 14.15 -51.23 -21.44
CA GLY A 23 14.29 -51.76 -20.08
C GLY A 23 12.99 -52.29 -19.46
N VAL A 24 11.94 -52.47 -20.27
CA VAL A 24 10.62 -52.97 -19.86
C VAL A 24 10.22 -54.15 -20.74
N GLU A 25 9.97 -55.32 -20.14
CA GLU A 25 9.68 -56.56 -20.87
C GLU A 25 8.25 -56.62 -21.43
N ASN A 26 7.29 -56.03 -20.71
CA ASN A 26 5.87 -56.03 -21.05
C ASN A 26 5.32 -54.59 -21.10
N PRO A 27 5.62 -53.80 -22.15
CA PRO A 27 5.22 -52.40 -22.21
C PRO A 27 3.69 -52.23 -22.24
N SER A 28 3.19 -51.38 -21.35
CA SER A 28 1.77 -51.04 -21.19
C SER A 28 1.37 -49.79 -22.00
N ALA A 29 2.32 -48.90 -22.29
CA ALA A 29 2.17 -47.71 -23.13
C ALA A 29 2.84 -47.88 -24.50
N ASN A 30 2.54 -46.98 -25.46
CA ASN A 30 3.13 -47.02 -26.81
C ASN A 30 4.66 -46.90 -26.79
N LEU A 31 5.22 -46.11 -25.87
CA LEU A 31 6.63 -46.08 -25.53
C LEU A 31 6.76 -46.05 -24.00
N GLU A 32 7.43 -47.04 -23.41
CA GLU A 32 7.69 -47.13 -21.97
C GLU A 32 9.18 -47.31 -21.72
N VAL A 33 9.80 -46.43 -20.93
CA VAL A 33 11.24 -46.46 -20.64
C VAL A 33 11.44 -46.61 -19.13
N ALA A 34 12.09 -47.70 -18.71
CA ALA A 34 12.54 -47.87 -17.34
C ALA A 34 13.84 -47.08 -17.13
N GLY A 35 13.72 -45.85 -16.62
CA GLY A 35 14.86 -44.98 -16.31
C GLY A 35 14.74 -43.59 -16.94
N ASN A 36 15.87 -42.87 -16.98
CA ASN A 36 15.93 -41.51 -17.50
C ASN A 36 16.02 -41.50 -19.03
N ILE A 37 15.33 -40.56 -19.67
CA ILE A 37 15.46 -40.29 -21.11
C ILE A 37 16.38 -39.08 -21.29
N GLN A 38 17.56 -39.30 -21.88
CA GLN A 38 18.47 -38.23 -22.26
C GLN A 38 18.36 -38.00 -23.78
N ALA A 39 17.82 -36.85 -24.18
CA ALA A 39 17.75 -36.46 -25.59
C ALA A 39 18.83 -35.40 -25.86
N SER A 40 19.57 -35.54 -26.96
CA SER A 40 20.56 -34.54 -27.41
C SER A 40 19.91 -33.29 -28.05
N SER A 41 18.58 -33.30 -28.18
CA SER A 41 17.75 -32.21 -28.68
C SER A 41 16.42 -32.19 -27.91
N ALA A 42 15.43 -31.44 -28.38
CA ALA A 42 14.13 -31.35 -27.75
C ALA A 42 13.37 -32.69 -27.82
N LEU A 43 12.83 -33.15 -26.68
CA LEU A 43 11.79 -34.17 -26.65
C LEU A 43 10.46 -33.51 -27.04
N ILE A 44 9.91 -33.87 -28.20
CA ILE A 44 8.61 -33.37 -28.67
C ILE A 44 7.54 -34.40 -28.28
N VAL A 45 6.64 -34.03 -27.36
CA VAL A 45 5.44 -34.81 -27.03
C VAL A 45 4.29 -34.22 -27.84
N ASN A 46 3.61 -35.02 -28.66
CA ASN A 46 2.50 -34.54 -29.50
C ASN A 46 1.27 -35.40 -29.23
N ASN A 47 0.22 -34.80 -28.67
CA ASN A 47 -0.97 -35.54 -28.26
C ASN A 47 -2.17 -35.34 -29.19
N GLY A 48 -1.96 -35.29 -30.52
CA GLY A 48 -2.95 -35.60 -31.57
C GLY A 48 -4.31 -34.86 -31.59
N ALA A 49 -4.65 -34.03 -30.61
CA ALA A 49 -5.94 -33.41 -30.39
C ALA A 49 -5.78 -32.23 -29.43
N GLY A 50 -5.33 -31.08 -29.94
CA GLY A 50 -5.68 -29.74 -29.42
C GLY A 50 -5.33 -29.35 -27.98
N GLY A 51 -4.63 -30.16 -27.19
CA GLY A 51 -4.26 -29.81 -25.81
C GLY A 51 -2.93 -30.47 -25.41
N ASN A 52 -1.91 -29.64 -25.20
CA ASN A 52 -0.53 -30.07 -25.00
C ASN A 52 -0.06 -29.66 -23.59
N TRP A 53 0.01 -30.63 -22.68
CA TRP A 53 0.80 -30.49 -21.45
C TRP A 53 2.27 -30.77 -21.78
N HIS A 54 3.13 -29.75 -21.79
CA HIS A 54 4.56 -29.91 -22.07
C HIS A 54 5.41 -29.57 -20.84
N TYR A 55 6.33 -30.48 -20.50
CA TYR A 55 7.50 -30.19 -19.69
C TYR A 55 8.67 -29.91 -20.64
N ARG A 56 9.18 -28.67 -20.67
CA ARG A 56 10.44 -28.37 -21.37
C ARG A 56 11.43 -27.73 -20.40
N LEU A 57 12.56 -28.39 -20.22
CA LEU A 57 13.76 -27.80 -19.62
C LEU A 57 14.56 -27.12 -20.74
N ASN A 58 14.82 -25.82 -20.62
CA ASN A 58 15.74 -25.08 -21.48
C ASN A 58 16.93 -24.60 -20.64
N GLY A 59 18.03 -25.37 -20.65
CA GLY A 59 19.13 -25.10 -19.73
C GLY A 59 18.70 -25.23 -18.26
N SER A 60 18.79 -24.15 -17.49
CA SER A 60 18.37 -24.09 -16.08
C SER A 60 16.96 -23.50 -15.86
N THR A 61 16.22 -23.18 -16.92
CA THR A 61 14.85 -22.65 -16.82
C THR A 61 13.81 -23.68 -17.22
N LEU A 62 12.72 -23.68 -16.47
CA LEU A 62 11.52 -24.47 -16.72
C LEU A 62 10.42 -23.52 -17.20
N GLU A 63 9.94 -23.70 -18.43
CA GLU A 63 8.93 -22.83 -19.06
C GLU A 63 7.64 -23.62 -19.37
N TRP A 64 6.46 -23.02 -19.13
CA TRP A 64 5.13 -23.64 -19.31
C TRP A 64 4.20 -22.72 -20.12
N PHE A 65 3.45 -23.27 -21.08
CA PHE A 65 2.38 -22.57 -21.82
C PHE A 65 1.17 -23.49 -22.02
N GLU A 66 -0.06 -22.95 -22.05
CA GLU A 66 -1.26 -23.66 -22.51
C GLU A 66 -2.15 -22.77 -23.40
N ASN A 67 -2.80 -23.39 -24.39
CA ASN A 67 -3.76 -22.79 -25.32
C ASN A 67 -5.20 -23.21 -24.91
N GLN A 68 -5.97 -22.24 -24.41
CA GLN A 68 -7.42 -22.25 -24.18
C GLN A 68 -8.04 -23.42 -23.37
N VAL A 69 -8.11 -23.31 -22.04
CA VAL A 69 -9.34 -23.20 -21.20
C VAL A 69 -8.90 -23.11 -19.73
N ILE A 70 -9.53 -22.19 -19.00
CA ILE A 70 -9.16 -21.68 -17.67
C ILE A 70 -9.04 -22.81 -16.62
N GLY A 71 -7.80 -23.12 -16.22
CA GLY A 71 -7.47 -23.95 -15.06
C GLY A 71 -6.15 -23.48 -14.46
N ARG A 72 -6.14 -23.14 -13.17
CA ARG A 72 -4.97 -22.57 -12.49
C ARG A 72 -3.78 -23.53 -12.51
N VAL A 73 -2.60 -23.02 -12.86
CA VAL A 73 -1.32 -23.70 -12.62
C VAL A 73 -0.86 -23.37 -11.19
N ASN A 74 -0.85 -24.35 -10.29
CA ASN A 74 -0.31 -24.18 -8.95
C ASN A 74 1.20 -24.44 -8.98
N MET A 75 2.01 -23.40 -8.72
CA MET A 75 3.43 -23.54 -8.42
C MET A 75 3.61 -23.64 -6.89
N SER A 76 4.35 -24.64 -6.40
CA SER A 76 4.75 -24.74 -5.00
C SER A 76 6.27 -24.86 -4.91
N LEU A 77 6.90 -24.03 -4.08
CA LEU A 77 8.35 -24.05 -3.83
C LEU A 77 8.61 -24.13 -2.32
N THR A 78 9.45 -25.08 -1.90
CA THR A 78 9.90 -25.30 -0.51
C THR A 78 11.17 -26.14 -0.61
N LEU A 79 12.19 -26.11 0.26
CA LEU A 79 12.53 -25.36 1.46
C LEU A 79 13.72 -24.43 1.10
N GLY A 80 13.61 -23.12 1.37
CA GLY A 80 14.63 -22.11 1.02
C GLY A 80 14.50 -21.49 -0.38
N GLY A 81 13.45 -21.84 -1.14
CA GLY A 81 13.28 -21.38 -2.52
C GLY A 81 12.71 -19.96 -2.64
N GLN A 82 13.46 -19.06 -3.25
CA GLN A 82 12.94 -17.85 -3.89
C GLN A 82 12.63 -18.16 -5.36
N LEU A 83 11.51 -17.65 -5.89
CA LEU A 83 11.26 -17.62 -7.34
C LEU A 83 11.88 -16.33 -7.91
N ALA A 84 13.07 -16.42 -8.49
CA ALA A 84 13.69 -15.29 -9.20
C ALA A 84 13.07 -15.19 -10.61
N VAL A 85 12.37 -14.08 -10.90
CA VAL A 85 11.80 -13.79 -12.22
C VAL A 85 12.60 -12.65 -12.86
N PHE A 86 13.22 -12.89 -14.00
CA PHE A 86 13.94 -11.87 -14.77
C PHE A 86 12.96 -11.19 -15.74
N GLY A 87 12.30 -10.13 -15.27
CA GLY A 87 11.27 -9.41 -16.02
C GLY A 87 10.12 -8.96 -15.12
N GLY A 88 8.87 -9.23 -15.52
CA GLY A 88 7.67 -8.95 -14.73
C GLY A 88 6.81 -10.21 -14.52
N ILE A 89 6.01 -10.21 -13.46
CA ILE A 89 5.00 -11.25 -13.21
C ILE A 89 3.65 -10.74 -13.73
N GLN A 90 3.11 -11.39 -14.77
CA GLN A 90 1.78 -11.09 -15.28
C GLN A 90 0.75 -12.00 -14.60
N ALA A 91 0.04 -11.48 -13.60
CA ALA A 91 -1.10 -12.19 -13.01
C ALA A 91 -2.35 -11.99 -13.89
N GLY A 92 -2.83 -13.05 -14.52
CA GLY A 92 -4.14 -13.04 -15.19
C GLY A 92 -5.29 -13.01 -14.16
N GLY A 93 -6.26 -12.09 -14.32
CA GLY A 93 -7.43 -11.99 -13.44
C GLY A 93 -7.42 -10.76 -12.51
N THR A 94 -7.96 -10.90 -11.29
CA THR A 94 -8.26 -9.82 -10.31
C THR A 94 -7.05 -9.21 -9.58
N GLY A 95 -5.85 -9.29 -10.17
CA GLY A 95 -4.63 -8.61 -9.69
C GLY A 95 -3.47 -9.51 -9.24
N TYR A 96 -2.33 -8.88 -9.01
CA TYR A 96 -1.11 -9.49 -8.47
C TYR A 96 -1.21 -9.58 -6.94
N LYS A 97 -1.37 -10.79 -6.39
CA LYS A 97 -1.41 -11.02 -4.94
C LYS A 97 0.01 -11.24 -4.41
N ILE A 98 0.44 -10.40 -3.49
CA ILE A 98 1.63 -10.64 -2.67
C ILE A 98 1.12 -11.16 -1.31
N ASN A 99 0.95 -12.48 -1.18
CA ASN A 99 0.65 -13.08 0.12
C ASN A 99 1.96 -13.25 0.87
N GLY A 100 2.19 -12.47 1.92
CA GLY A 100 3.22 -12.79 2.89
C GLY A 100 2.68 -13.80 3.90
N ASP A 101 2.72 -15.11 3.63
CA ASP A 101 2.27 -16.12 4.60
C ASP A 101 3.23 -16.21 5.80
N ASN A 102 3.08 -15.30 6.76
CA ASN A 102 3.58 -15.49 8.12
C ASN A 102 2.44 -16.12 8.90
N GLY A 103 2.56 -17.40 9.26
CA GLY A 103 1.51 -18.26 9.84
C GLY A 103 0.92 -17.82 11.18
N GLY A 104 0.28 -16.65 11.22
CA GLY A 104 -0.36 -16.03 12.38
C GLY A 104 -0.32 -14.50 12.30
N ALA A 105 -1.45 -13.91 11.87
CA ALA A 105 -1.79 -12.47 11.83
C ALA A 105 -1.14 -11.57 10.74
N GLY A 106 -2.02 -10.93 9.94
CA GLY A 106 -1.74 -9.62 9.32
C GLY A 106 -1.07 -9.60 7.94
N ASN A 107 -1.55 -10.39 6.97
CA ASN A 107 -1.01 -10.33 5.62
C ASN A 107 -1.53 -9.08 4.89
N TRP A 108 -0.61 -8.25 4.41
CA TRP A 108 -0.94 -7.15 3.51
C TRP A 108 -1.21 -7.68 2.11
N ASP A 109 -2.48 -7.58 1.69
CA ASP A 109 -2.88 -7.96 0.34
C ASP A 109 -2.83 -6.74 -0.58
N MET A 110 -2.00 -6.81 -1.61
CA MET A 110 -2.05 -5.89 -2.74
C MET A 110 -2.89 -6.48 -3.86
N LYS A 111 -3.76 -5.68 -4.48
CA LYS A 111 -4.51 -6.08 -5.68
C LYS A 111 -4.70 -4.93 -6.65
N LEU A 112 -4.93 -5.28 -7.92
CA LEU A 112 -5.49 -4.35 -8.88
C LEU A 112 -7.01 -4.42 -8.76
N GLY A 113 -7.63 -3.36 -8.24
CA GLY A 113 -9.08 -3.23 -8.10
C GLY A 113 -9.80 -3.15 -9.45
N ASN A 114 -11.12 -3.37 -9.43
CA ASN A 114 -11.96 -3.18 -10.61
C ASN A 114 -11.82 -1.72 -11.09
N GLY A 115 -11.35 -1.50 -12.33
CA GLY A 115 -11.02 -0.17 -12.85
C GLY A 115 -9.51 0.16 -12.95
N GLY A 116 -8.63 -0.71 -12.44
CA GLY A 116 -7.17 -0.57 -12.58
C GLY A 116 -6.48 0.20 -11.45
N ASP A 117 -7.18 0.45 -10.35
CA ASP A 117 -6.59 1.03 -9.13
C ASP A 117 -5.69 0.02 -8.43
N LEU A 118 -4.63 0.47 -7.77
CA LEU A 118 -3.82 -0.35 -6.87
C LEU A 118 -4.33 -0.20 -5.44
N VAL A 119 -4.63 -1.31 -4.76
CA VAL A 119 -5.33 -1.30 -3.47
C VAL A 119 -4.67 -2.23 -2.46
N TRP A 120 -4.61 -1.79 -1.20
CA TRP A 120 -4.05 -2.52 -0.07
C TRP A 120 -5.10 -2.84 1.00
N TYR A 121 -5.08 -4.08 1.49
CA TYR A 121 -5.98 -4.61 2.53
C TYR A 121 -5.20 -5.24 3.69
N GLU A 122 -5.83 -5.31 4.87
CA GLU A 122 -5.24 -5.91 6.08
C GLU A 122 -5.34 -7.46 6.14
N ASN A 123 -6.17 -8.10 5.30
CA ASN A 123 -6.34 -9.56 5.33
C ASN A 123 -6.93 -10.11 4.01
N ALA A 124 -6.58 -11.35 3.67
CA ALA A 124 -6.97 -12.15 2.50
C ALA A 124 -8.49 -12.34 2.30
N THR A 125 -9.30 -12.23 3.36
CA THR A 125 -10.78 -12.18 3.26
C THR A 125 -11.28 -10.73 3.27
N TYR A 126 -10.61 -9.85 2.52
CA TYR A 126 -10.99 -8.45 2.30
C TYR A 126 -11.44 -7.74 3.58
N GLY A 127 -10.51 -7.61 4.54
CA GLY A 127 -10.68 -6.68 5.65
C GLY A 127 -10.90 -5.24 5.16
N ALA A 128 -10.93 -4.26 6.06
CA ALA A 128 -11.07 -2.86 5.66
C ALA A 128 -9.94 -2.46 4.69
N GLU A 129 -10.30 -1.73 3.63
CA GLU A 129 -9.34 -1.10 2.73
C GLU A 129 -8.49 -0.09 3.51
N ARG A 130 -7.16 -0.18 3.36
CA ARG A 130 -6.23 0.68 4.11
C ARG A 130 -5.66 1.80 3.24
N MET A 131 -5.39 1.51 1.98
CA MET A 131 -4.82 2.46 1.03
C MET A 131 -5.26 2.11 -0.38
N ARG A 132 -5.40 3.14 -1.23
CA ARG A 132 -5.68 3.02 -2.66
C ARG A 132 -4.94 4.07 -3.44
N LEU A 133 -4.24 3.66 -4.48
CA LEU A 133 -3.80 4.53 -5.56
C LEU A 133 -4.73 4.34 -6.75
N LYS A 134 -5.55 5.36 -7.03
CA LYS A 134 -6.45 5.34 -8.18
C LYS A 134 -5.64 5.43 -9.48
N LYS A 135 -6.18 4.87 -10.56
CA LYS A 135 -5.57 4.95 -11.90
C LYS A 135 -5.28 6.38 -12.36
N ASN A 136 -6.04 7.36 -11.87
CA ASN A 136 -5.83 8.78 -12.16
C ASN A 136 -4.71 9.45 -11.32
N GLY A 137 -4.04 8.71 -10.42
CA GLY A 137 -2.95 9.18 -9.58
C GLY A 137 -3.35 9.60 -8.16
N ASN A 138 -4.64 9.63 -7.83
CA ASN A 138 -5.09 10.01 -6.48
C ASN A 138 -4.76 8.92 -5.45
N LEU A 139 -4.08 9.30 -4.37
CA LEU A 139 -3.74 8.42 -3.26
C LEU A 139 -4.70 8.61 -2.09
N GLY A 140 -5.40 7.56 -1.69
CA GLY A 140 -6.26 7.51 -0.51
C GLY A 140 -5.66 6.63 0.58
N VAL A 141 -5.74 7.07 1.84
CA VAL A 141 -5.42 6.28 3.05
C VAL A 141 -6.63 6.35 3.96
N ALA A 142 -7.15 5.19 4.39
CA ALA A 142 -8.44 5.09 5.09
C ALA A 142 -9.59 5.80 4.34
N ASN A 143 -9.50 5.83 3.01
CA ASN A 143 -10.48 6.41 2.11
C ASN A 143 -10.50 5.57 0.81
N ASP A 144 -11.64 4.95 0.51
CA ASP A 144 -11.79 4.01 -0.61
C ASP A 144 -12.16 4.69 -1.93
N ASN A 145 -12.42 6.00 -1.91
CA ASN A 145 -12.71 6.80 -3.09
C ASN A 145 -12.11 8.20 -2.98
N PRO A 146 -10.77 8.33 -2.97
CA PRO A 146 -10.12 9.63 -2.86
C PRO A 146 -10.46 10.52 -4.07
N GLY A 147 -11.03 11.68 -3.77
CA GLY A 147 -11.35 12.72 -4.76
C GLY A 147 -10.18 13.67 -5.02
N GLN A 148 -9.22 13.71 -4.10
CA GLN A 148 -8.10 14.64 -4.06
C GLN A 148 -6.78 13.90 -4.33
N MET A 149 -5.71 14.64 -4.67
CA MET A 149 -4.41 14.05 -5.04
C MET A 149 -3.84 13.15 -3.94
N PHE A 150 -3.91 13.61 -2.68
CA PHE A 150 -3.66 12.78 -1.51
C PHE A 150 -4.75 13.03 -0.48
N GLN A 151 -5.41 11.97 0.01
CA GLN A 151 -6.51 12.09 0.97
C GLN A 151 -6.37 11.04 2.08
N VAL A 152 -6.34 11.49 3.32
CA VAL A 152 -6.24 10.65 4.53
C VAL A 152 -7.53 10.79 5.33
N ALA A 153 -8.35 9.75 5.33
CA ALA A 153 -9.73 9.79 5.78
C ALA A 153 -10.47 10.97 5.10
N GLY A 154 -10.79 12.04 5.84
CA GLY A 154 -11.39 13.24 5.27
C GLY A 154 -10.41 14.37 4.92
N ALA A 155 -9.20 14.38 5.47
CA ALA A 155 -8.23 15.47 5.25
C ALA A 155 -7.52 15.24 3.92
N TYR A 156 -7.12 16.30 3.23
CA TYR A 156 -6.56 16.15 1.90
C TYR A 156 -5.51 17.19 1.53
N CYS A 157 -4.70 16.83 0.53
CA CYS A 157 -3.81 17.71 -0.20
C CYS A 157 -4.26 17.77 -1.67
N ASP A 158 -4.39 18.98 -2.20
CA ASP A 158 -4.72 19.25 -3.61
C ASP A 158 -3.48 19.52 -4.49
N GLY A 159 -2.28 19.32 -3.93
CA GLY A 159 -1.00 19.60 -4.57
C GLY A 159 -0.42 20.98 -4.23
N ALA A 160 -1.23 21.89 -3.67
CA ALA A 160 -0.78 23.20 -3.21
C ALA A 160 -0.99 23.40 -1.70
N ASN A 161 -2.10 22.90 -1.16
CA ASN A 161 -2.50 23.14 0.22
C ASN A 161 -2.85 21.83 0.92
N TRP A 162 -2.56 21.78 2.22
CA TRP A 162 -3.18 20.81 3.12
C TRP A 162 -4.49 21.39 3.68
N VAL A 163 -5.57 20.63 3.57
CA VAL A 163 -6.90 20.99 4.08
C VAL A 163 -7.32 19.99 5.14
N SER A 164 -7.32 20.43 6.39
CA SER A 164 -7.77 19.64 7.54
C SER A 164 -9.28 19.44 7.55
N VAL A 165 -9.75 18.29 8.02
CA VAL A 165 -11.18 18.06 8.25
C VAL A 165 -11.69 18.99 9.35
N SER A 166 -12.71 19.79 9.03
CA SER A 166 -13.37 20.63 10.01
C SER A 166 -14.86 20.80 9.68
N THR A 167 -15.63 19.72 9.77
CA THR A 167 -17.09 19.74 9.65
C THR A 167 -17.75 19.52 11.01
N ARG A 168 -19.05 19.87 11.13
CA ARG A 168 -19.81 19.57 12.35
C ARG A 168 -19.95 18.05 12.56
N ASP A 169 -20.11 17.28 11.48
CA ASP A 169 -20.24 15.82 11.56
C ASP A 169 -18.96 15.13 12.08
N ALA A 170 -17.79 15.74 11.82
CA ALA A 170 -16.50 15.25 12.30
C ALA A 170 -16.17 15.70 13.73
N LYS A 171 -16.98 16.60 14.32
CA LYS A 171 -16.72 17.22 15.63
C LYS A 171 -17.84 16.90 16.61
N LYS A 172 -17.50 16.82 17.90
CA LYS A 172 -18.46 16.61 19.00
C LYS A 172 -18.15 17.57 20.14
N ASN A 173 -19.13 17.82 21.01
CA ASN A 173 -18.99 18.71 22.18
C ASN A 173 -18.47 20.11 21.79
N ILE A 174 -19.12 20.75 20.83
CA ILE A 174 -18.71 22.05 20.30
C ILE A 174 -19.21 23.16 21.23
N GLU A 175 -18.32 23.73 22.03
CA GLU A 175 -18.57 24.83 22.97
C GLU A 175 -17.74 26.07 22.57
N PRO A 176 -18.14 27.29 22.96
CA PRO A 176 -17.30 28.48 22.82
C PRO A 176 -15.98 28.35 23.58
N LEU A 177 -14.87 28.84 23.01
CA LEU A 177 -13.59 28.91 23.72
C LEU A 177 -13.68 29.95 24.85
N SER A 178 -13.36 29.53 26.07
CA SER A 178 -13.28 30.43 27.23
C SER A 178 -12.21 31.51 27.01
N LEU A 179 -12.55 32.76 27.30
CA LEU A 179 -11.66 33.90 27.12
C LEU A 179 -10.43 33.81 28.04
N ASP A 180 -10.61 33.41 29.30
CA ASP A 180 -9.50 33.26 30.25
C ASP A 180 -8.49 32.23 29.76
N VAL A 181 -8.99 31.12 29.20
CA VAL A 181 -8.15 30.08 28.58
C VAL A 181 -7.41 30.62 27.38
N ALA A 182 -8.08 31.39 26.51
CA ALA A 182 -7.46 31.96 25.32
C ALA A 182 -6.38 32.99 25.66
N LEU A 183 -6.63 33.88 26.63
CA LEU A 183 -5.68 34.90 27.08
C LEU A 183 -4.46 34.27 27.74
N GLN A 184 -4.66 33.30 28.63
CA GLN A 184 -3.56 32.57 29.26
C GLN A 184 -2.74 31.82 28.21
N THR A 185 -3.41 31.14 27.29
CA THR A 185 -2.73 30.41 26.21
C THR A 185 -1.86 31.35 25.37
N LEU A 186 -2.37 32.53 25.00
CA LEU A 186 -1.59 33.51 24.24
C LEU A 186 -0.40 34.06 25.04
N ALA A 187 -0.58 34.31 26.34
CA ALA A 187 0.50 34.80 27.21
C ALA A 187 1.67 33.81 27.30
N ASP A 188 1.36 32.51 27.25
CA ASP A 188 2.34 31.42 27.33
C ASP A 188 2.87 30.98 25.96
N LEU A 189 2.46 31.62 24.86
CA LEU A 189 3.01 31.36 23.52
C LEU A 189 4.27 32.21 23.30
N ASP A 190 5.44 31.61 23.46
CA ASP A 190 6.74 32.25 23.21
C ASP A 190 7.32 31.84 21.83
N PRO A 191 7.29 32.72 20.81
CA PRO A 191 7.81 32.40 19.49
C PRO A 191 9.34 32.38 19.47
N VAL A 192 9.90 31.41 18.75
CA VAL A 192 11.34 31.22 18.59
C VAL A 192 11.75 31.22 17.12
N THR A 193 13.04 31.44 16.86
CA THR A 193 13.66 31.15 15.57
C THR A 193 14.45 29.85 15.63
N PHE A 194 14.42 29.07 14.56
CA PHE A 194 15.12 27.79 14.52
C PHE A 194 15.48 27.35 13.10
N GLU A 195 16.36 26.36 13.00
CA GLU A 195 16.66 25.63 11.78
C GLU A 195 16.45 24.13 12.05
N TYR A 196 16.02 23.39 11.04
CA TYR A 196 15.93 21.93 11.16
C TYR A 196 17.32 21.32 11.15
N LYS A 197 17.50 20.21 11.88
CA LYS A 197 18.81 19.56 12.03
C LYS A 197 19.41 19.06 10.71
N ASP A 198 18.57 18.78 9.72
CA ASP A 198 18.93 18.32 8.38
C ASP A 198 18.94 19.43 7.32
N ALA A 199 18.77 20.69 7.73
CA ALA A 199 18.87 21.83 6.83
C ALA A 199 20.25 21.88 6.18
N ARG A 200 20.28 21.83 4.84
CA ARG A 200 21.52 21.87 4.05
C ARG A 200 22.02 23.30 3.80
N THR A 201 21.18 24.28 4.04
CA THR A 201 21.44 25.71 3.90
C THR A 201 20.71 26.43 5.03
N PRO A 202 21.24 27.55 5.56
CA PRO A 202 20.54 28.35 6.55
C PRO A 202 19.18 28.81 6.00
N ASP A 203 18.11 28.30 6.58
CA ASP A 203 16.73 28.51 6.13
C ASP A 203 15.85 29.00 7.27
N GLY A 204 16.44 29.81 8.17
CA GLY A 204 15.85 30.34 9.40
C GLY A 204 14.32 30.44 9.41
N HIS A 205 13.71 29.61 10.24
CA HIS A 205 12.27 29.52 10.44
C HIS A 205 11.87 30.33 11.68
N VAL A 206 10.60 30.74 11.72
CA VAL A 206 9.94 31.29 12.91
C VAL A 206 8.81 30.35 13.29
N GLY A 207 8.69 30.03 14.57
CA GLY A 207 7.59 29.18 15.04
C GLY A 207 7.65 28.98 16.55
N PHE A 208 7.25 27.79 17.00
CA PHE A 208 7.19 27.44 18.42
C PHE A 208 7.76 26.03 18.63
N ILE A 209 8.15 25.73 19.87
CA ILE A 209 8.55 24.39 20.30
C ILE A 209 7.36 23.71 20.98
N ALA A 210 6.96 22.54 20.50
CA ALA A 210 5.79 21.83 21.00
C ALA A 210 5.88 21.49 22.50
N GLU A 211 7.09 21.31 23.02
CA GLU A 211 7.39 21.07 24.43
C GLU A 211 7.26 22.29 25.35
N ASP A 212 7.26 23.50 24.79
CA ASP A 212 7.30 24.74 25.57
C ASP A 212 5.98 25.53 25.56
N VAL A 213 5.02 25.17 24.70
CA VAL A 213 3.71 25.85 24.58
C VAL A 213 2.61 25.23 25.46
N PRO A 214 1.44 25.87 25.61
CA PRO A 214 0.30 25.25 26.30
C PRO A 214 -0.22 23.96 25.62
N GLU A 215 -0.79 23.04 26.41
CA GLU A 215 -1.27 21.73 25.92
C GLU A 215 -2.35 21.86 24.83
N ILE A 216 -3.21 22.89 24.90
CA ILE A 216 -4.31 23.11 23.96
C ILE A 216 -3.86 23.34 22.50
N VAL A 217 -2.60 23.71 22.27
CA VAL A 217 -2.04 24.01 20.94
C VAL A 217 -0.96 23.02 20.50
N ALA A 218 -0.65 22.03 21.34
CA ALA A 218 0.33 20.98 21.07
C ALA A 218 -0.35 19.61 20.86
N THR A 219 0.32 18.71 20.15
CA THR A 219 -0.10 17.32 20.09
C THR A 219 0.04 16.64 21.46
N PRO A 220 -0.70 15.55 21.75
CA PRO A 220 -0.65 14.89 23.07
C PRO A 220 0.75 14.39 23.49
N ASP A 221 1.59 14.02 22.53
CA ASP A 221 2.98 13.61 22.77
C ASP A 221 3.95 14.79 22.88
N ARG A 222 3.46 16.02 22.71
CA ARG A 222 4.21 17.28 22.69
C ARG A 222 5.34 17.30 21.66
N LYS A 223 5.17 16.62 20.51
CA LYS A 223 6.15 16.59 19.40
C LYS A 223 5.69 17.27 18.13
N GLY A 224 4.48 17.80 18.12
CA GLY A 224 3.91 18.55 17.00
C GLY A 224 3.01 19.67 17.47
N LEU A 225 2.70 20.56 16.53
CA LEU A 225 1.79 21.68 16.72
C LEU A 225 0.69 21.60 15.67
N VAL A 226 -0.51 22.04 16.04
CA VAL A 226 -1.63 22.16 15.11
C VAL A 226 -1.92 23.64 14.91
N SER A 227 -1.51 24.18 13.76
CA SER A 227 -1.58 25.63 13.49
C SER A 227 -2.98 26.23 13.68
N MET A 228 -4.03 25.45 13.42
CA MET A 228 -5.41 25.91 13.57
C MET A 228 -5.81 26.16 15.02
N ASP A 229 -5.22 25.45 15.99
CA ASP A 229 -5.52 25.65 17.41
C ASP A 229 -4.99 27.01 17.88
N ILE A 230 -3.78 27.37 17.44
CA ILE A 230 -3.19 28.69 17.67
C ILE A 230 -4.04 29.79 17.03
N VAL A 231 -4.45 29.60 15.77
CA VAL A 231 -5.33 30.56 15.07
C VAL A 231 -6.67 30.73 15.80
N GLY A 232 -7.24 29.65 16.35
CA GLY A 232 -8.46 29.69 17.15
C GLY A 232 -8.31 30.55 18.41
N VAL A 233 -7.22 30.35 19.15
CA VAL A 233 -6.86 31.15 20.34
C VAL A 233 -6.67 32.62 19.98
N LEU A 234 -5.83 32.90 18.97
CA LEU A 234 -5.57 34.26 18.51
C LEU A 234 -6.86 34.96 18.06
N THR A 235 -7.76 34.25 17.37
CA THR A 235 -9.05 34.81 16.94
C THR A 235 -9.92 35.22 18.13
N ALA A 236 -9.95 34.42 19.20
CA ALA A 236 -10.71 34.75 20.40
C ALA A 236 -10.13 35.98 21.11
N VAL A 237 -8.80 36.03 21.29
CA VAL A 237 -8.14 37.16 21.94
C VAL A 237 -8.28 38.46 21.13
N VAL A 238 -8.08 38.41 19.80
CA VAL A 238 -8.22 39.59 18.93
C VAL A 238 -9.65 40.13 18.96
N LYS A 239 -10.67 39.25 19.00
CA LYS A 239 -12.07 39.68 19.14
C LYS A 239 -12.32 40.39 20.47
N GLU A 240 -11.76 39.89 21.57
CA GLU A 240 -11.88 40.57 22.86
C GLU A 240 -11.13 41.92 22.86
N GLN A 241 -9.92 41.97 22.31
CA GLN A 241 -9.18 43.22 22.17
C GLN A 241 -9.96 44.27 21.36
N GLN A 242 -10.64 43.86 20.29
CA GLN A 242 -11.54 44.75 19.52
C GLN A 242 -12.67 45.30 20.37
N LYS A 243 -13.33 44.46 21.17
CA LYS A 243 -14.40 44.87 22.09
C LYS A 243 -13.89 45.88 23.13
N GLN A 244 -12.73 45.63 23.73
CA GLN A 244 -12.13 46.56 24.70
C GLN A 244 -11.75 47.91 24.04
N MET A 245 -11.27 47.91 22.80
CA MET A 245 -11.01 49.14 22.05
C MET A 245 -12.27 49.97 21.79
N GLU A 246 -13.40 49.33 21.50
CA GLU A 246 -14.68 50.01 21.31
C GLU A 246 -15.17 50.65 22.62
N ILE A 247 -15.07 49.93 23.73
CA ILE A 247 -15.42 50.43 25.07
C ILE A 247 -14.55 51.65 25.42
N MET A 248 -13.22 51.53 25.31
CA MET A 248 -12.30 52.64 25.59
C MET A 248 -12.57 53.87 24.71
N ARG A 249 -12.94 53.68 23.43
CA ARG A 249 -13.30 54.79 22.53
C ARG A 249 -14.60 55.47 22.92
N ALA A 250 -15.60 54.71 23.37
CA ALA A 250 -16.87 55.25 23.86
C ALA A 250 -16.64 56.10 25.11
N GLU A 251 -15.89 55.57 26.09
CA GLU A 251 -15.53 56.28 27.33
C GLU A 251 -14.75 57.57 27.04
N LEU A 252 -13.77 57.53 26.13
CA LEU A 252 -13.04 58.73 25.71
C LEU A 252 -13.94 59.78 25.04
N THR A 253 -14.97 59.35 24.33
CA THR A 253 -15.92 60.27 23.66
C THR A 253 -16.81 60.96 24.70
N GLU A 254 -17.30 60.21 25.68
CA GLU A 254 -18.09 60.73 26.80
C GLU A 254 -17.26 61.69 27.68
N LEU A 255 -16.01 61.33 27.97
CA LEU A 255 -15.09 62.18 28.74
C LEU A 255 -14.77 63.49 27.98
N LYS A 256 -14.56 63.44 26.66
CA LYS A 256 -14.35 64.66 25.88
C LYS A 256 -15.57 65.58 25.88
N ALA A 257 -16.77 65.02 25.80
CA ALA A 257 -18.01 65.79 25.86
C ALA A 257 -18.23 66.46 27.22
N THR A 258 -17.68 65.90 28.31
CA THR A 258 -17.75 66.50 29.66
C THR A 258 -16.65 67.53 29.95
N VAL A 259 -15.51 67.46 29.25
CA VAL A 259 -14.35 68.36 29.48
C VAL A 259 -14.35 69.59 28.56
N GLN A 260 -15.08 69.58 27.43
CA GLN A 260 -15.30 70.76 26.60
C GLN A 260 -16.73 71.29 26.79
N PRO A 261 -16.95 72.32 27.64
CA PRO A 261 -18.24 72.99 27.76
C PRO A 261 -18.59 73.84 26.53
#